data_AF-A0A1P8MWK9-F1
#
_entry.id   AF-A0A1P8MWK9-F1
#
_cell.length_a   1.000
_cell.length_b   1.000
_cell.length_c   1.000
_cell.angle_alpha   90.00
_cell.angle_beta   90.00
_cell.angle_gamma   90.00
#
_symmetry.space_group_name_H-M   'P 1'
#
loop_
_entity.id
_entity.type
_entity.pdbx_description
1 polymer ?
#
loop_
_entity_poly.entity_id
_entity_poly.type
_entity_poly.pdbx_seq_one_letter_code
_entity_poly.pdbx_strand_id
1 'polypeptide(L)'
;MIRIDTKEGRIFAEAEIEGVPINPLRPPLMDHIDPIRRWEIQAERIWVRRPWILETDDGCEIFFIGPTHTRPVSWGKFATKEAAAEYLLLPVPEPLRQPPEREEVDF
;
A
#
# COMPACT_ATOMS: atom_id res chain seq x y z
N MET A 1 17.96 -8.77 -1.48
CA MET A 1 17.57 -7.73 -0.50
C MET A 1 18.27 -6.44 -0.86
N ILE A 2 17.50 -5.36 -0.91
CA ILE A 2 17.96 -4.03 -1.26
C ILE A 2 17.59 -3.03 -0.15
N ARG A 3 18.20 -1.85 -0.21
CA ARG A 3 17.94 -0.73 0.72
C ARG A 3 17.40 0.45 -0.07
N ILE A 4 16.22 0.93 0.32
CA ILE A 4 15.58 2.11 -0.24
C ILE A 4 15.67 3.22 0.80
N ASP A 5 16.46 4.26 0.51
CA ASP A 5 16.62 5.41 1.39
C ASP A 5 15.48 6.41 1.16
N THR A 6 14.75 6.77 2.23
CA THR A 6 13.68 7.78 2.22
C THR A 6 14.05 8.94 3.12
N LYS A 7 13.36 10.08 2.99
CA LYS A 7 13.58 11.25 3.87
C LYS A 7 13.32 10.96 5.35
N GLU A 8 12.47 9.97 5.64
CA GLU A 8 12.04 9.63 7.00
C GLU A 8 12.82 8.44 7.59
N GLY A 9 13.57 7.71 6.76
CA GLY A 9 14.29 6.50 7.16
C GLY A 9 14.48 5.51 6.02
N ARG A 10 14.83 4.27 6.36
CA ARG A 10 15.21 3.23 5.39
C ARG A 10 14.16 2.13 5.33
N ILE A 11 13.85 1.70 4.11
CA ILE A 11 13.05 0.51 3.85
C ILE A 11 13.99 -0.59 3.34
N PHE A 12 13.83 -1.78 3.90
CA PHE A 12 14.50 -2.99 3.42
C PHE A 12 13.46 -3.88 2.74
N ALA A 13 13.74 -4.23 1.48
CA ALA A 13 12.82 -4.94 0.61
C ALA A 13 13.57 -6.01 -0.20
N GLU A 14 12.85 -6.94 -0.81
CA GLU A 14 13.45 -7.91 -1.71
C GLU A 14 13.84 -7.27 -3.04
N ALA A 15 12.96 -6.43 -3.58
CA ALA A 15 13.14 -5.66 -4.81
C ALA A 15 12.47 -4.28 -4.74
N GLU A 16 12.73 -3.46 -5.75
CA GLU A 16 12.14 -2.13 -5.96
C GLU A 16 11.83 -1.98 -7.45
N ILE A 17 10.67 -1.43 -7.76
CA ILE A 17 10.33 -0.95 -9.10
C ILE A 17 9.89 0.51 -8.96
N GLU A 18 10.64 1.42 -9.60
CA GLU A 18 10.29 2.84 -9.69
C GLU A 18 9.94 3.50 -8.33
N GLY A 19 10.71 3.18 -7.28
CA GLY A 19 10.46 3.71 -5.93
C GLY A 19 9.42 2.94 -5.09
N VAL A 20 8.79 1.91 -5.66
CA VAL A 20 7.84 1.04 -4.96
C VAL A 20 8.57 -0.19 -4.40
N PRO A 21 8.59 -0.38 -3.06
CA PRO A 21 9.16 -1.57 -2.44
C PRO A 21 8.30 -2.81 -2.71
N ILE A 22 8.96 -3.94 -2.97
CA ILE A 22 8.36 -5.27 -3.17
C ILE A 22 8.84 -6.20 -2.06
N ASN A 23 7.91 -6.89 -1.41
CA ASN A 23 8.12 -7.77 -0.25
C ASN A 23 9.00 -7.09 0.82
N PRO A 24 8.54 -5.98 1.42
CA PRO A 24 9.27 -5.39 2.52
C PRO A 24 9.37 -6.35 3.71
N LEU A 25 10.52 -6.36 4.39
CA LEU A 25 10.78 -7.27 5.52
C LEU A 25 9.95 -6.95 6.77
N ARG A 26 9.64 -5.67 6.95
CA ARG A 26 8.93 -5.13 8.12
C ARG A 26 8.02 -3.99 7.67
N PRO A 27 6.99 -4.26 6.84
CA PRO A 27 5.94 -3.28 6.64
C PRO A 27 5.28 -2.98 8.00
N PRO A 28 4.58 -1.85 8.14
CA PRO A 28 3.84 -1.54 9.36
C PRO A 28 2.96 -2.73 9.70
N LEU A 29 2.98 -3.13 10.97
CA LEU A 29 2.30 -4.32 11.46
C LEU A 29 0.88 -4.31 10.90
N MET A 30 0.55 -5.35 10.15
CA MET A 30 -0.71 -5.48 9.41
C MET A 30 -1.94 -5.47 10.32
N ASP A 31 -1.74 -5.40 11.64
CA ASP A 31 -2.76 -5.54 12.68
C ASP A 31 -3.31 -4.19 13.17
N HIS A 32 -2.45 -3.19 13.42
CA HIS A 32 -2.89 -1.87 13.88
C HIS A 32 -1.79 -0.82 13.80
N ILE A 33 -2.16 0.37 13.34
CA ILE A 33 -1.36 1.58 13.38
C ILE A 33 -2.21 2.67 14.00
N ASP A 34 -1.71 3.34 15.04
CA ASP A 34 -2.41 4.48 15.64
C ASP A 34 -2.25 5.71 14.73
N PRO A 35 -3.31 6.21 14.07
CA PRO A 35 -3.21 7.33 13.13
C PRO A 35 -2.82 8.65 13.81
N ILE A 36 -3.04 8.78 15.13
CA ILE A 36 -2.69 9.96 15.92
C ILE A 36 -1.21 9.89 16.30
N ARG A 37 -0.73 8.72 16.72
CA ARG A 37 0.65 8.52 17.22
C ARG A 37 1.65 8.13 16.14
N ARG A 38 1.21 7.88 14.90
CA ARG A 38 2.09 7.55 13.76
C ARG A 38 3.23 8.53 13.54
N TRP A 39 3.06 9.80 13.90
CA TRP A 39 4.11 10.83 13.80
C TRP A 39 5.22 10.68 14.83
N GLU A 40 4.95 9.95 15.93
CA GLU A 40 5.88 9.67 17.02
C GLU A 40 6.66 8.37 16.77
N ILE A 41 6.11 7.44 15.98
CA ILE A 41 6.74 6.15 15.67
C ILE A 41 7.55 6.25 14.37
N GLN A 42 8.87 6.37 14.50
CA GLN A 42 9.78 6.51 13.35
C GLN A 42 9.62 5.38 12.30
N ALA A 43 9.36 4.14 12.75
CA ALA A 43 9.19 2.99 11.87
C ALA A 43 7.95 3.08 10.97
N GLU A 44 6.93 3.86 11.34
CA GLU A 44 5.69 4.01 10.57
C GLU A 44 5.72 5.23 9.65
N ARG A 45 6.48 6.28 10.03
CA ARG A 45 6.65 7.50 9.22
C ARG A 45 7.16 7.23 7.81
N ILE A 46 8.05 6.25 7.66
CA ILE A 46 8.63 5.88 6.36
C ILE A 46 7.58 5.36 5.35
N TRP A 47 6.40 4.96 5.84
CA TRP A 47 5.32 4.37 5.05
C TRP A 47 4.16 5.32 4.77
N VAL A 48 4.19 6.54 5.33
CA VAL A 48 3.12 7.52 5.14
C VAL A 48 2.96 7.83 3.65
N ARG A 49 1.75 7.58 3.12
CA ARG A 49 1.40 7.77 1.71
C ARG A 49 2.26 6.98 0.73
N ARG A 50 2.95 5.93 1.18
CA ARG A 50 3.82 5.12 0.33
C ARG A 50 3.21 3.73 0.13
N PRO A 51 2.76 3.40 -1.09
CA PRO A 51 2.29 2.06 -1.38
C PRO A 51 3.47 1.07 -1.44
N TRP A 52 3.17 -0.21 -1.24
CA TRP A 52 4.11 -1.32 -1.43
C TRP A 52 3.40 -2.54 -2.00
N ILE A 53 4.17 -3.45 -2.57
CA ILE A 53 3.68 -4.69 -3.17
C ILE A 53 4.07 -5.87 -2.27
N LEU A 54 3.12 -6.76 -2.03
CA LEU A 54 3.37 -8.09 -1.48
C LEU A 54 3.10 -9.13 -2.57
N GLU A 55 4.11 -9.94 -2.88
CA GLU A 55 3.99 -11.13 -3.69
C GLU A 55 3.48 -12.28 -2.81
N THR A 56 2.50 -12.99 -3.33
CA THR A 56 1.84 -14.16 -2.76
C THR A 56 1.79 -15.25 -3.83
N ASP A 57 1.46 -16.47 -3.45
CA ASP A 57 1.31 -17.57 -4.40
C ASP A 57 0.23 -17.30 -5.47
N ASP A 58 -0.75 -16.44 -5.14
CA ASP A 58 -1.86 -16.05 -6.01
C ASP A 58 -1.57 -14.79 -6.87
N GLY A 59 -0.37 -14.21 -6.74
CA GLY A 59 0.04 -12.99 -7.45
C GLY A 59 0.48 -11.87 -6.51
N CYS A 60 0.32 -10.63 -6.95
CA CYS A 60 0.81 -9.43 -6.26
C CYS A 60 -0.35 -8.61 -5.71
N GLU A 61 -0.25 -8.17 -4.45
CA GLU A 61 -1.24 -7.30 -3.84
C GLU A 61 -0.59 -5.97 -3.42
N ILE A 62 -1.26 -4.88 -3.76
CA ILE A 62 -0.81 -3.52 -3.43
C ILE A 62 -1.44 -3.12 -2.10
N PHE A 63 -0.60 -2.68 -1.18
CA PHE A 63 -1.02 -2.13 0.10
C PHE A 63 -0.66 -0.66 0.22
N PHE A 64 -1.54 0.08 0.87
CA PHE A 64 -1.36 1.49 1.14
C PHE A 64 -1.88 1.86 2.52
N ILE A 65 -1.17 2.78 3.18
CA ILE A 65 -1.61 3.37 4.45
C ILE A 65 -1.89 4.86 4.25
N GLY A 66 -3.17 5.20 4.34
CA GLY A 66 -3.64 6.57 4.30
C GLY A 66 -3.43 7.30 5.63
N PRO A 67 -3.45 8.64 5.62
CA PRO A 67 -3.27 9.46 6.83
C PRO A 67 -4.24 9.12 7.96
N THR A 68 -5.46 8.72 7.64
CA THR A 68 -6.52 8.39 8.59
C THR A 68 -6.71 6.89 8.80
N HIS A 69 -5.99 6.04 8.07
CA HIS A 69 -6.16 4.59 8.15
C HIS A 69 -5.47 4.04 9.40
N THR A 70 -6.19 3.23 10.16
CA THR A 70 -5.65 2.48 11.31
C THR A 70 -4.97 1.18 10.91
N ARG A 71 -5.03 0.80 9.63
CA ARG A 71 -4.41 -0.42 9.09
C ARG A 71 -4.05 -0.23 7.61
N PRO A 72 -3.11 -1.02 7.06
CA PRO A 72 -2.94 -1.12 5.61
C PRO A 72 -4.25 -1.47 4.91
N VAL A 73 -4.50 -0.83 3.77
CA VAL A 73 -5.65 -1.11 2.90
C VAL A 73 -5.13 -1.68 1.60
N SER A 74 -5.75 -2.76 1.13
CA SER A 74 -5.49 -3.31 -0.19
C SER A 74 -6.07 -2.38 -1.25
N TRP A 75 -5.26 -2.01 -2.24
CA TRP A 75 -5.68 -1.22 -3.41
C TRP A 75 -6.00 -2.09 -4.63
N GLY A 76 -5.64 -3.38 -4.60
CA GLY A 76 -5.92 -4.29 -5.68
C GLY A 76 -4.93 -5.47 -5.73
N LYS A 77 -5.35 -6.51 -6.43
CA LYS A 77 -4.56 -7.70 -6.74
C LYS A 77 -4.25 -7.77 -8.22
N PHE A 78 -3.04 -8.19 -8.55
CA PHE A 78 -2.47 -8.19 -9.89
C PHE A 78 -1.74 -9.50 -10.12
N ALA A 79 -1.74 -9.99 -11.37
CA ALA A 79 -1.04 -11.24 -11.69
C ALA A 79 0.49 -11.11 -11.63
N THR A 80 1.02 -9.89 -11.85
CA THR A 80 2.47 -9.62 -11.89
C THR A 80 2.82 -8.36 -11.12
N LYS A 81 4.06 -8.29 -10.63
CA LYS A 81 4.59 -7.12 -9.93
C LYS A 81 4.73 -5.92 -10.87
N GLU A 82 4.97 -6.16 -12.15
CA GLU A 82 5.05 -5.10 -13.17
C GLU A 82 3.68 -4.44 -13.36
N ALA A 83 2.59 -5.23 -13.43
CA ALA A 83 1.24 -4.68 -13.53
C ALA A 83 0.83 -3.92 -12.27
N ALA A 84 1.22 -4.43 -11.09
CA ALA A 84 1.01 -3.74 -9.82
C ALA A 84 1.79 -2.42 -9.74
N ALA A 85 3.04 -2.40 -10.19
CA ALA A 85 3.87 -1.19 -10.23
C ALA A 85 3.31 -0.19 -11.25
N GLU A 86 2.92 -0.63 -12.44
CA GLU A 86 2.31 0.22 -13.47
C GLU A 86 1.05 0.91 -12.95
N TYR A 87 0.18 0.19 -12.23
CA TYR A 87 -1.00 0.76 -11.59
C TYR A 87 -0.67 1.93 -10.64
N LEU A 88 0.47 1.86 -9.92
CA LEU A 88 0.92 2.90 -9.00
C LEU A 88 1.57 4.11 -9.70
N LEU A 89 2.11 3.89 -10.90
CA LEU A 89 2.83 4.89 -11.69
C LEU A 89 1.90 5.67 -12.63
N LEU A 90 0.75 5.09 -12.98
CA LEU A 90 -0.29 5.80 -13.69
C LEU A 90 -0.85 6.92 -12.79
N PRO A 91 -0.98 8.16 -13.29
CA PRO A 91 -1.66 9.21 -12.55
C PRO A 91 -3.10 8.76 -12.29
N VAL A 92 -3.39 8.48 -11.02
CA VAL A 92 -4.67 7.95 -10.52
C VAL A 92 -5.84 8.67 -11.21
N PRO A 93 -6.68 7.99 -12.01
CA PRO A 93 -8.05 8.45 -12.14
C PRO A 93 -8.66 8.30 -10.75
N GLU A 94 -9.21 9.40 -10.20
CA GLU A 94 -9.81 9.49 -8.87
C GLU A 94 -10.49 8.17 -8.44
N PRO A 95 -10.38 7.76 -7.15
CA PRO A 95 -10.95 6.50 -6.69
C PRO A 95 -12.41 6.43 -7.16
N LEU A 96 -12.71 5.40 -7.97
CA LEU A 96 -14.07 5.13 -8.40
C LEU A 96 -14.92 5.07 -7.13
N ARG A 97 -15.72 6.12 -6.90
CA ARG A 97 -16.81 6.08 -5.92
C ARG A 97 -17.55 4.79 -6.24
N GLN A 98 -17.58 3.85 -5.31
CA GLN A 98 -18.46 2.69 -5.43
C GLN A 98 -19.83 3.23 -5.84
N PRO A 99 -20.44 2.72 -6.94
CA PRO A 99 -21.81 3.11 -7.22
C PRO A 99 -22.63 2.74 -5.98
N PRO A 100 -23.58 3.59 -5.54
CA PRO A 100 -24.45 3.22 -4.44
C PRO A 100 -25.08 1.88 -4.78
N GLU A 101 -25.02 0.94 -3.82
CA GLU A 101 -25.75 -0.32 -3.91
C GLU A 101 -27.17 0.02 -4.36
N ARG A 102 -27.58 -0.55 -5.50
CA ARG A 102 -28.95 -0.39 -5.97
C ARG A 102 -29.83 -0.93 -4.86
N GLU A 103 -30.63 -0.06 -4.24
CA GLU A 103 -31.83 -0.50 -3.53
C GLU A 103 -32.64 -1.31 -4.54
N GLU A 104 -32.63 -2.64 -4.37
CA GLU A 104 -33.66 -3.50 -4.92
C GLU A 104 -34.96 -3.05 -4.27
N VAL A 105 -35.69 -2.19 -4.98
CA VAL A 105 -37.09 -1.92 -4.67
C VAL A 105 -37.83 -3.18 -5.10
N ASP A 106 -38.12 -4.04 -4.12
CA ASP A 106 -39.07 -5.14 -4.27
C ASP A 106 -40.43 -4.57 -4.71
N PHE A 107 -40.98 -5.17 -5.77
CA PHE A 107 -42.25 -4.80 -6.42
C PHE A 107 -43.49 -5.11 -5.57
#